data_AF-A0A9X1NMU6-F1
#
_entry.id   AF-A0A9X1NMU6-F1
#
_cell.length_a   1.000
_cell.length_b   1.000
_cell.length_c   1.000
_cell.angle_alpha   90.00
_cell.angle_beta   90.00
_cell.angle_gamma   90.00
#
_symmetry.space_group_name_H-M   'P 1'
#
loop_
_entity.id
_entity.type
_entity.pdbx_description
1 polymer ?
#
loop_
_entity_poly.entity_id
_entity_poly.type
_entity_poly.pdbx_seq_one_letter_code
_entity_poly.pdbx_strand_id
1 'polypeptide(L)'
;RRPGLSGALLAARAAGHTHVILDGTLIETDRIHTRGPTPGVDLWWSGKHSRHGGNIQVVSAPDGWPLWTSNVRPGREHDTTAARADPDLLDLLSQWIDDDHKALADLGYEGEKDLLLVPFKTPAGGSLTVNQKAHNRLHSAVRALGERANSILKITFKALRRWRGCPWRIGDIVAAALVLLHQENGRTT
;
A
#
# COMPACT_ATOMS: atom_id res chain seq x y z
N ARG A 1 13.52 4.58 -15.25
CA ARG A 1 14.05 4.05 -13.97
C ARG A 1 12.89 3.95 -12.98
N ARG A 2 12.92 3.02 -12.02
CA ARG A 2 11.91 2.95 -10.94
C ARG A 2 11.78 4.32 -10.27
N PRO A 3 10.57 4.87 -10.07
CA PRO A 3 10.39 6.09 -9.28
C PRO A 3 10.90 5.87 -7.85
N GLY A 4 11.74 6.77 -7.35
CA GLY A 4 12.10 6.80 -5.93
C GLY A 4 10.96 7.43 -5.13
N LEU A 5 10.73 6.99 -3.88
CA LEU A 5 9.66 7.53 -3.06
C LEU A 5 9.83 9.03 -2.81
N SER A 6 11.06 9.48 -2.52
CA SER A 6 11.35 10.90 -2.33
C SER A 6 10.96 11.75 -3.55
N GLY A 7 11.31 11.30 -4.76
CA GLY A 7 10.93 11.98 -6.00
C GLY A 7 9.42 11.99 -6.21
N ALA A 8 8.75 10.86 -5.95
CA ALA A 8 7.30 10.75 -6.03
C ALA A 8 6.57 11.70 -5.07
N LEU A 9 7.04 11.82 -3.83
CA LEU A 9 6.48 12.73 -2.82
C LEU A 9 6.76 14.20 -3.16
N LEU A 10 7.94 14.52 -3.69
CA LEU A 10 8.27 15.86 -4.18
C LEU A 10 7.36 16.26 -5.36
N ALA A 11 7.17 15.36 -6.32
CA ALA A 11 6.26 15.56 -7.45
C ALA A 11 4.81 15.73 -6.99
N ALA A 12 4.36 14.93 -6.00
CA ALA A 12 3.03 15.08 -5.42
C ALA A 12 2.83 16.45 -4.77
N ARG A 13 3.84 16.94 -4.04
CA ARG A 13 3.82 18.29 -3.45
C ARG A 13 3.79 19.38 -4.52
N ALA A 14 4.64 19.27 -5.55
CA ALA A 14 4.66 20.21 -6.67
C ALA A 14 3.33 20.23 -7.46
N ALA A 15 2.63 19.10 -7.52
CA ALA A 15 1.30 18.98 -8.12
C ALA A 15 0.16 19.51 -7.23
N GLY A 16 0.46 20.02 -6.03
CA GLY A 16 -0.52 20.58 -5.09
C GLY A 16 -1.41 19.52 -4.43
N HIS A 17 -0.95 18.28 -4.33
CA HIS A 17 -1.72 17.23 -3.65
C HIS A 17 -1.72 17.44 -2.13
N THR A 18 -2.90 17.59 -1.55
CA THR A 18 -3.09 17.76 -0.09
C THR A 18 -2.89 16.48 0.71
N HIS A 19 -2.90 15.33 0.04
CA HIS A 19 -2.65 14.07 0.69
C HIS A 19 -2.07 13.04 -0.26
N VAL A 20 -1.47 12.01 0.32
CA VAL A 20 -1.16 10.75 -0.36
C VAL A 20 -1.87 9.62 0.37
N ILE A 21 -2.08 8.51 -0.33
CA ILE A 21 -2.72 7.32 0.24
C ILE A 21 -1.68 6.20 0.24
N LEU A 22 -1.42 5.63 1.41
CA LEU A 22 -0.64 4.42 1.59
C LEU A 22 -1.61 3.23 1.70
N ASP A 23 -1.46 2.26 0.80
CA ASP A 23 -2.28 1.05 0.81
C ASP A 23 -1.46 -0.20 0.52
N GLY A 24 -1.85 -1.31 1.13
CA GLY A 24 -1.22 -2.61 0.95
C GLY A 24 -1.97 -3.42 -0.11
N THR A 25 -1.26 -4.08 -1.01
CA THR A 25 -1.88 -4.98 -1.99
C THR A 25 -1.16 -6.32 -2.08
N LEU A 26 -1.94 -7.39 -2.15
CA LEU A 26 -1.43 -8.73 -2.37
C LEU A 26 -1.38 -9.02 -3.87
N ILE A 27 -0.19 -9.34 -4.36
CA ILE A 27 0.04 -9.95 -5.68
C ILE A 27 -0.02 -11.46 -5.50
N GLU A 28 -1.08 -12.09 -6.00
CA GLU A 28 -1.29 -13.52 -5.84
C GLU A 28 -0.18 -14.33 -6.51
N THR A 29 0.19 -15.46 -5.90
CA THR A 29 1.11 -16.44 -6.47
C THR A 29 0.47 -17.81 -6.56
N ASP A 30 1.13 -18.72 -7.27
CA ASP A 30 0.87 -20.15 -7.06
C ASP A 30 1.17 -20.56 -5.60
N ARG A 31 0.69 -21.74 -5.20
CA ARG A 31 0.95 -22.29 -3.87
C ARG A 31 2.45 -22.51 -3.70
N ILE A 32 3.03 -21.95 -2.65
CA ILE A 32 4.46 -22.04 -2.38
C ILE A 32 4.66 -22.49 -0.94
N HIS A 33 5.22 -23.69 -0.80
CA HIS A 33 5.58 -24.29 0.47
C HIS A 33 6.92 -23.74 0.97
N THR A 34 6.92 -22.50 1.43
CA THR A 34 8.04 -21.93 2.19
C THR A 34 7.65 -21.89 3.65
N ARG A 35 8.48 -22.45 4.53
CA ARG A 35 8.17 -22.52 5.97
C ARG A 35 8.04 -21.10 6.55
N GLY A 36 6.88 -20.77 7.09
CA GLY A 36 6.68 -19.54 7.87
C GLY A 36 7.12 -19.73 9.32
N PRO A 37 7.19 -18.64 10.10
CA PRO A 37 7.55 -18.69 11.52
C PRO A 37 6.41 -19.28 12.39
N THR A 38 5.17 -19.33 11.90
CA THR A 38 4.07 -20.03 12.56
C THR A 38 4.01 -21.48 12.03
N PRO A 39 4.08 -22.51 12.90
CA PRO A 39 3.95 -23.90 12.46
C PRO A 39 2.66 -24.14 11.66
N GLY A 40 2.79 -24.81 10.51
CA GLY A 40 1.66 -25.13 9.64
C GLY A 40 1.18 -23.99 8.72
N VAL A 41 1.80 -22.80 8.79
CA VAL A 41 1.45 -21.66 7.92
C VAL A 41 2.65 -21.32 7.03
N ASP A 42 2.42 -21.31 5.71
CA ASP A 42 3.46 -20.95 4.76
C ASP A 42 3.82 -19.45 4.86
N LEU A 43 5.08 -19.11 4.57
CA LEU A 43 5.62 -17.75 4.60
C LEU A 43 4.81 -16.79 3.71
N TRP A 44 4.43 -17.25 2.53
CA TRP A 44 3.70 -16.46 1.54
C TRP A 44 2.17 -16.53 1.71
N TRP A 45 1.66 -17.29 2.69
CA TRP A 45 0.23 -17.42 2.91
C TRP A 45 -0.34 -16.19 3.62
N SER A 46 -1.21 -15.46 2.92
CA SER A 46 -1.99 -14.39 3.53
C SER A 46 -3.27 -14.93 4.15
N GLY A 47 -3.39 -14.83 5.48
CA GLY A 47 -4.63 -15.17 6.17
C GLY A 47 -5.80 -14.27 5.78
N LYS A 48 -5.55 -12.97 5.52
CA LYS A 48 -6.56 -11.98 5.09
C LYS A 48 -7.21 -12.35 3.76
N HIS A 49 -6.41 -12.85 2.81
CA HIS A 49 -6.86 -13.15 1.45
C HIS A 49 -7.11 -14.65 1.21
N SER A 50 -6.75 -15.52 2.15
CA SER A 50 -6.78 -16.98 2.01
C SER A 50 -6.07 -17.48 0.74
N ARG A 51 -4.91 -16.87 0.43
CA ARG A 51 -4.12 -17.14 -0.77
C ARG A 51 -2.64 -16.94 -0.51
N HIS A 52 -1.79 -17.61 -1.29
CA HIS A 52 -0.37 -17.29 -1.38
C HIS A 52 -0.17 -16.01 -2.21
N GLY A 53 0.74 -15.15 -1.78
CA GLY A 53 1.09 -13.96 -2.55
C GLY A 53 2.14 -13.09 -1.86
N GLY A 54 2.65 -12.11 -2.59
CA GLY A 54 3.55 -11.09 -2.06
C GLY A 54 2.80 -9.81 -1.69
N ASN A 55 3.05 -9.28 -0.50
CA ASN A 55 2.52 -7.99 -0.05
C ASN A 55 3.40 -6.86 -0.61
N ILE A 56 2.77 -5.86 -1.25
CA ILE A 56 3.40 -4.67 -1.80
C ILE A 56 2.69 -3.46 -1.20
N GLN A 57 3.47 -2.50 -0.70
CA GLN A 57 2.95 -1.21 -0.27
C GLN A 57 2.93 -0.26 -1.47
N VAL A 58 1.87 0.50 -1.62
CA VAL A 58 1.65 1.43 -2.72
C VAL A 58 1.34 2.81 -2.15
N VAL A 59 2.06 3.82 -2.62
CA VAL A 59 1.74 5.23 -2.36
C VAL A 59 1.08 5.79 -3.61
N SER A 60 -0.11 6.38 -3.45
CA SER A 60 -0.89 6.95 -4.55
C SER A 60 -1.31 8.40 -4.29
N ALA A 61 -1.55 9.12 -5.38
CA ALA A 61 -2.12 10.45 -5.37
C ALA A 61 -3.61 10.44 -4.98
N PRO A 62 -4.20 11.61 -4.64
CA PRO A 62 -5.61 11.74 -4.31
C PRO A 62 -6.58 11.23 -5.38
N ASP A 63 -6.20 11.24 -6.66
CA ASP A 63 -7.05 10.77 -7.77
C ASP A 63 -6.99 9.25 -7.99
N GLY A 64 -6.19 8.55 -7.18
CA GLY A 64 -5.94 7.11 -7.28
C GLY A 64 -4.87 6.74 -8.30
N TRP A 65 -4.01 7.68 -8.71
CA TRP A 65 -2.82 7.37 -9.52
C TRP A 65 -1.70 6.78 -8.66
N PRO A 66 -1.17 5.59 -8.96
CA PRO A 66 -0.05 5.03 -8.20
C PRO A 66 1.21 5.85 -8.48
N LEU A 67 1.89 6.30 -7.44
CA LEU A 67 3.10 7.13 -7.51
C LEU A 67 4.35 6.31 -7.24
N TRP A 68 4.27 5.36 -6.32
CA TRP A 68 5.39 4.53 -5.89
C TRP A 68 4.92 3.18 -5.36
N THR A 69 5.78 2.16 -5.45
CA THR A 69 5.56 0.83 -4.86
C THR A 69 6.80 0.35 -4.11
N SER A 70 6.62 -0.37 -3.00
CA SER A 70 7.69 -0.95 -2.18
C SER A 70 8.33 -2.21 -2.79
N ASN A 71 9.40 -2.69 -2.16
CA ASN A 71 9.84 -4.07 -2.37
C ASN A 71 8.79 -5.06 -1.82
N VAL A 72 8.82 -6.30 -2.32
CA VAL A 72 7.90 -7.34 -1.89
C VAL A 72 8.20 -7.81 -0.48
N ARG A 73 7.14 -8.01 0.30
CA ARG A 73 7.13 -8.66 1.60
C ARG A 73 6.32 -9.97 1.55
N PRO A 74 6.63 -10.95 2.40
CA PRO A 74 5.80 -12.16 2.54
C PRO A 74 4.32 -11.85 2.76
N GLY A 75 3.41 -12.53 2.06
CA GLY A 75 1.96 -12.26 2.12
C GLY A 75 1.30 -12.44 3.49
N ARG A 76 1.98 -13.13 4.42
CA ARG A 76 1.54 -13.26 5.81
C ARG A 76 1.78 -12.01 6.66
N GLU A 77 2.70 -11.15 6.24
CA GLU A 77 3.08 -9.97 7.02
C GLU A 77 1.95 -8.94 7.00
N HIS A 78 1.64 -8.40 8.18
CA HIS A 78 0.70 -7.28 8.32
C HIS A 78 1.25 -6.04 7.61
N ASP A 79 0.35 -5.19 7.11
CA ASP A 79 0.71 -4.00 6.35
C ASP A 79 1.63 -3.06 7.16
N THR A 80 1.35 -2.83 8.45
CA THR A 80 2.30 -2.11 9.35
C THR A 80 3.71 -2.71 9.35
N THR A 81 3.83 -4.05 9.37
CA THR A 81 5.15 -4.72 9.37
C THR A 81 5.84 -4.56 8.02
N ALA A 82 5.09 -4.69 6.93
CA ALA A 82 5.60 -4.51 5.59
C ALA A 82 6.07 -3.06 5.36
N ALA A 83 5.35 -2.07 5.87
CA ALA A 83 5.73 -0.67 5.80
C ALA A 83 6.99 -0.35 6.59
N ARG A 84 7.10 -0.83 7.84
CA ARG A 84 8.30 -0.68 8.68
C ARG A 84 9.54 -1.35 8.12
N ALA A 85 9.37 -2.36 7.27
CA ALA A 85 10.48 -3.09 6.66
C ALA A 85 11.10 -2.34 5.46
N ASP A 86 10.40 -1.34 4.91
CA ASP A 86 10.98 -0.44 3.93
C ASP A 86 11.75 0.67 4.67
N PRO A 87 13.05 0.88 4.36
CA PRO A 87 13.91 1.76 5.15
C PRO A 87 13.49 3.23 5.10
N ASP A 88 12.84 3.66 4.01
CA ASP A 88 12.59 5.07 3.76
C ASP A 88 11.10 5.44 3.83
N LEU A 89 10.19 4.45 3.80
CA LEU A 89 8.76 4.72 3.64
C LEU A 89 8.17 5.63 4.72
N LEU A 90 8.27 5.23 5.99
CA LEU A 90 7.67 5.99 7.09
C LEU A 90 8.43 7.30 7.33
N ASP A 91 9.75 7.27 7.23
CA ASP A 91 10.60 8.46 7.40
C ASP A 91 10.30 9.52 6.35
N LEU A 92 10.20 9.16 5.07
CA LEU A 92 9.86 10.11 4.00
C LEU A 92 8.41 10.58 4.08
N LEU A 93 7.47 9.73 4.51
CA LEU A 93 6.10 10.18 4.78
C LEU A 93 6.08 11.20 5.93
N SER A 94 6.86 10.98 7.00
CA SER A 94 6.97 11.93 8.11
C SER A 94 7.49 13.30 7.68
N GLN A 95 8.46 13.33 6.76
CA GLN A 95 9.03 14.57 6.21
C GLN A 95 8.07 15.27 5.25
N TRP A 96 7.19 14.50 4.59
CA TRP A 96 6.22 15.03 3.65
C TRP A 96 4.94 15.54 4.33
N ILE A 97 4.63 15.09 5.54
CA ILE A 97 3.45 15.51 6.30
C ILE A 97 3.73 16.83 7.01
N ASP A 98 2.80 17.76 6.90
CA ASP A 98 2.79 19.04 7.61
C ASP A 98 1.33 19.44 7.92
N ASP A 99 1.07 20.72 8.22
CA ASP A 99 -0.28 21.20 8.54
C ASP A 99 -1.26 21.00 7.38
N ASP A 100 -0.79 21.14 6.15
CA ASP A 100 -1.60 21.09 4.91
C ASP A 100 -1.56 19.72 4.22
N HIS A 101 -0.56 18.89 4.52
CA HIS A 101 -0.31 17.61 3.85
C HIS A 101 -0.51 16.41 4.78
N LYS A 102 -1.32 15.43 4.39
CA LYS A 102 -1.61 14.22 5.20
C LYS A 102 -1.34 12.91 4.45
N ALA A 103 -0.88 11.87 5.14
CA ALA A 103 -0.84 10.52 4.60
C ALA A 103 -2.00 9.68 5.15
N LEU A 104 -2.87 9.15 4.29
CA LEU A 104 -4.01 8.32 4.67
C LEU A 104 -3.65 6.85 4.53
N ALA A 105 -4.09 6.02 5.47
CA ALA A 105 -3.89 4.57 5.39
C ALA A 105 -5.10 3.81 5.94
N ASP A 106 -5.24 2.53 5.59
CA ASP A 106 -6.29 1.66 6.14
C ASP A 106 -5.98 1.24 7.60
N LEU A 107 -6.90 0.49 8.21
CA LEU A 107 -6.72 0.05 9.60
C LEU A 107 -5.57 -0.97 9.77
N GLY A 108 -5.07 -1.57 8.70
CA GLY A 108 -3.88 -2.43 8.72
C GLY A 108 -2.59 -1.70 9.10
N TYR A 109 -2.64 -0.36 9.11
CA TYR A 109 -1.57 0.54 9.54
C TYR A 109 -1.81 1.15 10.94
N GLU A 110 -2.69 0.57 11.76
CA GLU A 110 -3.00 1.09 13.10
C GLU A 110 -1.78 1.28 14.01
N GLY A 111 -0.69 0.52 13.76
CA GLY A 111 0.56 0.67 14.50
C GLY A 111 1.34 1.95 14.18
N GLU A 112 0.94 2.69 13.15
CA GLU A 112 1.51 3.96 12.71
C GLU A 112 0.52 5.12 12.82
N LYS A 113 -0.52 4.99 13.64
CA LYS A 113 -1.59 6.02 13.80
C LYS A 113 -1.12 7.40 14.27
N ASP A 114 0.08 7.48 14.85
CA ASP A 114 0.68 8.75 15.30
C ASP A 114 1.27 9.53 14.11
N LEU A 115 1.57 8.83 13.01
CA LEU A 115 2.08 9.38 11.76
C LEU A 115 1.00 9.43 10.66
N LEU A 116 0.26 8.34 10.48
CA LEU A 116 -0.70 8.13 9.42
C LEU A 116 -2.13 8.39 9.89
N LEU A 117 -2.92 9.05 9.04
CA LEU A 117 -4.35 9.21 9.27
C LEU A 117 -5.07 7.89 8.97
N VAL A 118 -5.48 7.19 10.02
CA VAL A 118 -6.17 5.88 9.98
C VAL A 118 -7.56 5.99 10.60
N PRO A 119 -8.52 5.11 10.22
CA PRO A 119 -9.85 5.12 10.81
C PRO A 119 -9.80 4.67 12.28
N PHE A 120 -10.79 5.10 13.07
CA PHE A 120 -10.95 4.64 14.45
C PHE A 120 -11.36 3.16 14.49
N LYS A 121 -10.60 2.36 15.23
CA LYS A 121 -10.94 0.97 15.54
C LYS A 121 -12.05 0.91 16.57
N THR A 122 -13.03 0.03 16.36
CA THR A 122 -14.04 -0.27 17.37
C THR A 122 -13.37 -0.92 18.59
N PRO A 123 -13.50 -0.35 19.80
CA PRO A 123 -12.93 -0.94 21.00
C PRO A 123 -13.63 -2.26 21.36
N ALA A 124 -12.90 -3.18 21.98
CA ALA A 124 -13.46 -4.44 22.45
C ALA A 124 -14.61 -4.20 23.43
N GLY A 125 -15.78 -4.78 23.17
CA GLY A 125 -16.98 -4.62 24.01
C GLY A 125 -17.64 -3.23 23.96
N GLY A 126 -17.23 -2.37 23.02
CA GLY A 126 -17.77 -1.02 22.89
C GLY A 126 -18.30 -0.69 21.50
N SER A 127 -18.66 0.57 21.29
CA SER A 127 -19.11 1.09 19.99
C SER A 127 -18.42 2.40 19.67
N LEU A 128 -18.27 2.69 18.37
CA LEU A 128 -17.77 3.98 17.91
C LEU A 128 -18.78 5.09 18.21
N THR A 129 -18.28 6.25 18.64
CA THR A 129 -19.11 7.47 18.79
C THR A 129 -19.64 7.93 17.43
N VAL A 130 -20.66 8.79 17.43
CA VAL A 130 -21.20 9.37 16.19
C VAL A 130 -20.12 10.10 15.39
N ASN A 131 -19.25 10.85 16.07
CA ASN A 131 -18.15 11.58 15.44
C ASN A 131 -17.09 10.63 14.85
N GLN A 132 -16.75 9.55 15.56
CA GLN A 132 -15.82 8.54 15.03
C GLN A 132 -16.40 7.82 13.81
N LYS A 133 -17.71 7.52 13.81
CA LYS A 133 -18.39 6.94 12.64
C LYS A 133 -18.40 7.91 11.46
N ALA A 134 -18.66 9.20 11.70
CA ALA A 134 -18.62 10.23 10.67
C ALA A 134 -17.21 10.38 10.09
N HIS A 135 -16.19 10.43 10.95
CA HIS A 135 -14.78 10.42 10.54
C HIS A 135 -14.45 9.20 9.68
N ASN A 136 -14.78 7.98 10.13
CA ASN A 136 -14.49 6.76 9.39
C ASN A 136 -15.18 6.72 8.03
N ARG A 137 -16.40 7.28 7.90
CA ARG A 137 -17.09 7.40 6.61
C ARG A 137 -16.35 8.34 5.66
N LEU A 138 -15.95 9.52 6.14
CA LEU A 138 -15.19 10.48 5.33
C LEU A 138 -13.83 9.91 4.93
N HIS A 139 -13.11 9.33 5.89
CA HIS A 139 -11.83 8.67 5.67
C HIS A 139 -11.96 7.56 4.62
N SER A 140 -12.94 6.66 4.76
CA SER A 140 -13.16 5.57 3.81
C SER A 140 -13.47 6.09 2.40
N ALA A 141 -14.26 7.16 2.28
CA ALA A 141 -14.60 7.74 0.98
C ALA A 141 -13.38 8.33 0.27
N VAL A 142 -12.51 9.04 0.98
CA VAL A 142 -11.27 9.60 0.41
C VAL A 142 -10.27 8.48 0.08
N ARG A 143 -10.08 7.53 1.00
CA ARG A 143 -9.11 6.43 0.83
C ARG A 143 -9.51 5.43 -0.26
N ALA A 144 -10.79 5.33 -0.64
CA ALA A 144 -11.24 4.41 -1.69
C ALA A 144 -10.48 4.56 -3.02
N LEU A 145 -9.89 5.74 -3.28
CA LEU A 145 -9.06 5.98 -4.46
C LEU A 145 -7.68 5.28 -4.39
N GLY A 146 -7.18 4.94 -3.20
CA GLY A 146 -6.01 4.06 -3.05
C GLY A 146 -6.25 2.65 -3.57
N GLU A 147 -7.46 2.10 -3.35
CA GLU A 147 -7.83 0.80 -3.91
C GLU A 147 -7.88 0.83 -5.44
N ARG A 148 -8.27 1.96 -6.02
CA ARG A 148 -8.21 2.20 -7.46
C ARG A 148 -6.76 2.13 -7.96
N ALA A 149 -5.80 2.73 -7.26
CA ALA A 149 -4.39 2.69 -7.64
C ALA A 149 -3.88 1.23 -7.73
N ASN A 150 -4.21 0.43 -6.73
CA ASN A 150 -3.92 -1.01 -6.69
C ASN A 150 -4.58 -1.77 -7.85
N SER A 151 -5.84 -1.44 -8.14
CA SER A 151 -6.60 -2.02 -9.24
C SER A 151 -6.01 -1.69 -10.60
N ILE A 152 -5.57 -0.44 -10.83
CA ILE A 152 -4.92 -0.01 -12.09
C ILE A 152 -3.69 -0.89 -12.35
N LEU A 153 -2.82 -1.08 -11.37
CA LEU A 153 -1.64 -1.93 -11.52
C LEU A 153 -2.02 -3.38 -11.89
N LYS A 154 -2.95 -3.98 -11.14
CA LYS A 154 -3.32 -5.40 -11.30
C LYS A 154 -4.16 -5.68 -12.56
N ILE A 155 -5.00 -4.74 -12.99
CA ILE A 155 -5.87 -4.91 -14.15
C ILE A 155 -5.09 -4.64 -15.43
N THR A 156 -4.30 -3.57 -15.49
CA THR A 156 -3.50 -3.20 -16.67
C THR A 156 -2.46 -4.28 -16.98
N PHE A 157 -1.73 -4.76 -15.96
CA PHE A 157 -0.67 -5.75 -16.14
C PHE A 157 -1.14 -7.13 -15.69
N LYS A 158 -1.57 -7.96 -16.66
CA LYS A 158 -2.03 -9.34 -16.38
C LYS A 158 -1.03 -10.18 -15.58
N ALA A 159 0.28 -9.92 -15.73
CA ALA A 159 1.34 -10.57 -14.96
C ALA A 159 1.20 -10.39 -13.43
N LEU A 160 0.57 -9.30 -12.98
CA LEU A 160 0.33 -8.99 -11.57
C LEU A 160 -0.97 -9.58 -11.01
N ARG A 161 -1.80 -10.22 -11.85
CA ARG A 161 -3.02 -10.89 -11.37
C ARG A 161 -2.69 -12.20 -10.64
N ARG A 162 -1.70 -12.94 -11.16
CA ARG A 162 -1.18 -14.17 -10.57
C ARG A 162 0.25 -14.41 -11.06
N TRP A 163 1.21 -14.15 -10.20
CA TRP A 163 2.63 -14.33 -10.47
C TRP A 163 3.03 -15.81 -10.32
N ARG A 164 3.72 -16.36 -11.32
CA ARG A 164 4.18 -17.76 -11.32
C ARG A 164 5.69 -17.92 -11.14
N GLY A 165 6.43 -16.81 -11.07
CA GLY A 165 7.87 -16.84 -10.86
C GLY A 165 8.25 -16.84 -9.38
N CYS A 166 9.53 -16.59 -9.10
CA CYS A 166 10.02 -16.41 -7.74
C CYS A 166 9.29 -15.23 -7.04
N PRO A 167 8.62 -15.43 -5.88
CA PRO A 167 7.88 -14.35 -5.21
C PRO A 167 8.74 -13.16 -4.82
N TRP A 168 10.03 -13.38 -4.53
CA TRP A 168 10.98 -12.31 -4.22
C TRP A 168 11.18 -11.33 -5.38
N ARG A 169 10.83 -11.71 -6.61
CA ARG A 169 10.89 -10.84 -7.79
C ARG A 169 9.65 -9.97 -7.99
N ILE A 170 8.57 -10.20 -7.25
CA ILE A 170 7.31 -9.47 -7.43
C ILE A 170 7.53 -7.95 -7.32
N GLY A 171 8.35 -7.49 -6.36
CA GLY A 171 8.63 -6.07 -6.19
C GLY A 171 9.25 -5.43 -7.44
N ASP A 172 10.24 -6.10 -8.04
CA ASP A 172 10.88 -5.64 -9.29
C ASP A 172 9.86 -5.57 -10.44
N ILE A 173 8.99 -6.58 -10.55
CA ILE A 173 7.97 -6.65 -11.62
C ILE A 173 6.89 -5.58 -11.44
N VAL A 174 6.43 -5.34 -10.20
CA VAL A 174 5.47 -4.28 -9.90
C VAL A 174 6.08 -2.90 -10.17
N ALA A 175 7.35 -2.68 -9.78
CA ALA A 175 8.05 -1.45 -10.08
C ALA A 175 8.22 -1.22 -11.60
N ALA A 176 8.51 -2.27 -12.36
CA ALA A 176 8.57 -2.19 -13.83
C ALA A 176 7.19 -1.87 -14.44
N ALA A 177 6.13 -2.50 -13.95
CA ALA A 177 4.76 -2.21 -14.35
C ALA A 177 4.37 -0.74 -14.06
N LEU A 178 4.77 -0.21 -12.90
CA LEU A 178 4.56 1.19 -12.56
C LEU A 178 5.27 2.14 -13.56
N VAL A 179 6.52 1.85 -13.92
CA VAL A 179 7.26 2.67 -14.91
C VAL A 179 6.56 2.66 -16.26
N LEU A 180 6.12 1.50 -16.74
CA LEU A 180 5.38 1.39 -18.00
C LEU A 180 4.07 2.17 -17.94
N LEU A 181 3.34 2.05 -16.83
CA LEU A 181 2.09 2.78 -16.61
C LEU A 181 2.30 4.30 -16.68
N HIS A 182 3.35 4.81 -16.04
CA HIS A 182 3.71 6.24 -16.07
C HIS A 182 4.07 6.70 -17.48
N GLN A 183 4.86 5.91 -18.22
CA GLN A 183 5.28 6.23 -19.58
C GLN A 183 4.11 6.25 -20.56
N GLU A 184 3.26 5.22 -20.54
CA GLU A 184 2.11 5.09 -21.45
C GLU A 184 1.06 6.18 -21.26
N ASN A 185 0.96 6.74 -20.05
CA ASN A 185 -0.02 7.78 -19.72
C ASN A 185 0.58 9.19 -19.62
N GLY A 186 1.89 9.34 -19.86
CA GLY A 186 2.58 10.64 -19.74
C GLY A 186 2.52 11.26 -18.34
N ARG A 187 2.35 10.44 -17.29
CA ARG A 187 2.22 10.86 -15.89
C ARG A 187 3.40 10.35 -15.07
N THR A 188 4.58 10.87 -15.38
CA THR A 188 5.82 10.58 -14.65
C THR A 188 5.95 11.49 -13.44
N THR A 189 6.24 10.89 -12.28
CA THR A 189 6.77 11.58 -11.10
C THR A 189 8.25 11.89 -11.23
#